data_AF-A0A0G4L0F4-F1
#
_entry.id   AF-A0A0G4L0F4-F1
#
_cell.length_a   1.000
_cell.length_b   1.000
_cell.length_c   1.000
_cell.angle_alpha   90.00
_cell.angle_beta   90.00
_cell.angle_gamma   90.00
#
_symmetry.space_group_name_H-M   'P 1'
#
loop_
_entity.id
_entity.type
_entity.pdbx_description
1 polymer ?
#
loop_
_entity_poly.entity_id
_entity_poly.type
_entity_poly.pdbx_seq_one_letter_code
_entity_poly.pdbx_strand_id
1 'polypeptide(L)'
;MPRNACTSCRLRKVRCLSQRPGDKCKRCTSRNTTCSYVHAPQHYPSPSSASPQSFYALQHETVGLDIGRGRPEEILREAQFAQSLLLLYFSNFGDVHFLFDEEVFLRRYALSEVSEMVLFAMMALSIRFSVAPFREALSPAHRGEILFEHARSLVQEELDRPSMAAAQAYVLLAIYKLVYGGARQAFLYLGGF
;
A
#
# COMPACT_ATOMS: atom_id res chain seq x y z
N MET A 1 -0.42 -34.03 -17.29
CA MET A 1 0.46 -33.55 -16.19
C MET A 1 0.23 -32.06 -16.00
N PRO A 2 0.03 -31.54 -14.78
CA PRO A 2 -0.11 -30.10 -14.54
C PRO A 2 1.12 -29.35 -15.05
N ARG A 3 0.92 -28.29 -15.85
CA ARG A 3 2.04 -27.49 -16.42
C ARG A 3 2.85 -26.76 -15.35
N ASN A 4 2.25 -26.47 -14.20
CA ASN A 4 2.84 -25.67 -13.13
C ASN A 4 2.89 -26.45 -11.81
N ALA A 5 3.96 -26.28 -11.03
CA ALA A 5 4.12 -26.86 -9.70
C ALA A 5 3.05 -26.35 -8.70
N CYS A 6 2.65 -27.18 -7.71
CA CYS A 6 1.72 -26.76 -6.66
C CYS A 6 2.31 -25.65 -5.77
N THR A 7 1.44 -24.87 -5.10
CA THR A 7 1.86 -23.71 -4.28
C THR A 7 2.88 -24.06 -3.20
N SER A 8 2.69 -25.18 -2.50
CA SER A 8 3.61 -25.66 -1.46
C SER A 8 5.02 -25.95 -2.00
N CYS A 9 5.12 -26.57 -3.18
CA CYS A 9 6.39 -26.84 -3.83
C CYS A 9 7.00 -25.58 -4.47
N ARG A 10 6.17 -24.67 -4.99
CA ARG A 10 6.62 -23.40 -5.58
C ARG A 10 7.23 -22.47 -4.52
N LEU A 11 6.57 -22.27 -3.38
CA LEU A 11 7.05 -21.44 -2.27
C LEU A 11 8.38 -21.96 -1.70
N ARG A 12 8.56 -23.29 -1.67
CA ARG A 12 9.79 -23.92 -1.19
C ARG A 12 10.85 -24.11 -2.27
N LYS A 13 10.65 -23.58 -3.50
CA LYS A 13 11.55 -23.68 -4.67
C LYS A 13 12.05 -25.12 -4.92
N VAL A 14 11.15 -26.10 -4.88
CA VAL A 14 11.47 -27.54 -4.92
C VAL A 14 10.66 -28.30 -5.97
N ARG A 15 11.20 -29.42 -6.45
CA ARG A 15 10.57 -30.22 -7.52
C ARG A 15 9.21 -30.78 -7.09
N CYS A 16 8.17 -30.46 -7.87
CA CYS A 16 6.82 -30.99 -7.69
C CYS A 16 6.61 -32.20 -8.62
N LEU A 17 6.16 -33.33 -8.07
CA LEU A 17 5.91 -34.56 -8.83
C LEU A 17 4.46 -35.00 -8.60
N SER A 18 3.58 -34.72 -9.56
CA SER A 18 2.20 -35.21 -9.60
C SER A 18 2.08 -36.35 -10.61
N GLN A 19 1.47 -37.46 -10.19
CA GLN A 19 1.30 -38.64 -11.05
C GLN A 19 -0.01 -38.58 -11.84
N ARG A 20 -1.07 -37.99 -11.27
CA ARG A 20 -2.39 -37.88 -11.89
C ARG A 20 -3.01 -36.49 -11.65
N PRO A 21 -3.85 -35.98 -12.57
CA PRO A 21 -4.63 -34.76 -12.36
C PRO A 21 -5.61 -34.96 -11.20
N GLY A 22 -5.66 -34.01 -10.26
CA GLY A 22 -6.57 -34.08 -9.10
C GLY A 22 -6.00 -34.77 -7.85
N ASP A 23 -4.81 -35.39 -7.94
CA ASP A 23 -4.13 -36.01 -6.79
C ASP A 23 -3.10 -35.08 -6.14
N LYS A 24 -2.83 -35.30 -4.83
CA LYS A 24 -1.72 -34.65 -4.12
C LYS A 24 -0.39 -35.03 -4.78
N CYS A 25 0.55 -34.09 -4.88
CA CYS A 25 1.89 -34.40 -5.36
C CYS A 25 2.65 -35.26 -4.34
N LYS A 26 3.60 -36.10 -4.77
CA LYS A 26 4.34 -37.05 -3.91
C LYS A 26 4.88 -36.40 -2.61
N ARG A 27 5.43 -35.18 -2.74
CA ARG A 27 5.98 -34.45 -1.60
C ARG A 27 4.89 -34.00 -0.63
N CYS A 28 3.80 -33.41 -1.12
CA CYS A 28 2.69 -33.00 -0.26
C CYS A 28 2.03 -34.20 0.44
N THR A 29 1.96 -35.35 -0.24
CA THR A 29 1.52 -36.62 0.36
C THR A 29 2.46 -37.07 1.46
N SER A 30 3.78 -37.10 1.20
CA SER A 30 4.77 -37.54 2.19
C SER A 30 4.84 -36.67 3.46
N ARG A 31 4.55 -35.37 3.33
CA ARG A 31 4.60 -34.41 4.43
C ARG A 31 3.24 -34.12 5.05
N ASN A 32 2.19 -34.79 4.58
CA ASN A 32 0.81 -34.54 4.96
C ASN A 32 0.42 -33.04 4.96
N THR A 33 0.92 -32.29 3.96
CA THR A 33 0.67 -30.85 3.83
C THR A 33 -0.38 -30.57 2.76
N THR A 34 -1.07 -29.44 2.87
CA THR A 34 -2.04 -28.97 1.88
C THR A 34 -1.41 -28.82 0.49
N CYS A 35 -2.06 -29.41 -0.51
CA CYS A 35 -1.62 -29.40 -1.91
C CYS A 35 -2.67 -28.70 -2.76
N SER A 36 -2.28 -27.65 -3.48
CA SER A 36 -3.19 -26.87 -4.34
C SER A 36 -3.74 -27.62 -5.57
N TYR A 37 -3.44 -28.91 -5.74
CA TYR A 37 -4.04 -29.74 -6.78
C TYR A 37 -5.31 -30.45 -6.33
N VAL A 38 -5.57 -30.49 -5.02
CA VAL A 38 -6.76 -31.16 -4.47
C VAL A 38 -7.59 -30.10 -3.76
N HIS A 39 -8.68 -29.68 -4.39
CA HIS A 39 -9.71 -28.89 -3.73
C HIS A 39 -10.57 -29.85 -2.91
N ALA A 40 -10.50 -29.77 -1.58
CA ALA A 40 -11.41 -30.51 -0.72
C ALA A 40 -12.86 -29.96 -0.91
N PRO A 41 -13.90 -30.81 -0.89
CA PRO A 41 -15.28 -30.32 -0.89
C PRO A 41 -15.53 -29.55 0.41
N GLN A 42 -15.81 -28.25 0.28
CA GLN A 42 -16.10 -27.35 1.40
C GLN A 42 -17.59 -27.42 1.75
N HIS A 43 -17.90 -27.70 3.02
CA HIS A 43 -19.16 -27.26 3.62
C HIS A 43 -19.08 -25.72 3.72
N TYR A 44 -19.94 -25.02 2.98
CA TYR A 44 -19.99 -23.56 2.96
C TYR A 44 -20.93 -23.04 4.06
N PRO A 45 -20.44 -22.21 4.98
CA PRO A 45 -21.07 -20.95 5.31
C PRO A 45 -20.47 -19.86 4.41
N SER A 46 -21.34 -18.92 4.02
CA SER A 46 -21.18 -17.83 3.07
C SER A 46 -19.92 -16.95 3.22
N PRO A 47 -19.52 -16.21 2.16
CA PRO A 47 -18.13 -15.92 1.83
C PRO A 47 -17.53 -14.78 2.67
N SER A 48 -16.55 -15.15 3.49
CA SER A 48 -15.52 -14.25 4.01
C SER A 48 -14.26 -14.47 3.19
N SER A 49 -14.05 -13.62 2.19
CA SER A 49 -12.88 -13.62 1.30
C SER A 49 -11.67 -13.00 2.00
N ALA A 50 -10.92 -13.84 2.73
CA ALA A 50 -9.58 -13.51 3.23
C ALA A 50 -8.52 -13.87 2.18
N SER A 51 -8.01 -12.85 1.51
CA SER A 51 -6.75 -12.87 0.76
C SER A 51 -5.57 -12.71 1.74
N PRO A 52 -4.36 -13.21 1.43
CA PRO A 52 -3.29 -13.40 2.41
C PRO A 52 -2.63 -12.08 2.78
N GLN A 53 -3.10 -11.45 3.85
CA GLN A 53 -2.47 -10.27 4.43
C GLN A 53 -1.28 -10.71 5.28
N SER A 54 -0.10 -10.35 4.79
CA SER A 54 1.14 -10.32 5.55
C SER A 54 0.94 -9.61 6.89
N PHE A 55 1.53 -10.21 7.90
CA PHE A 55 1.30 -10.01 9.32
C PHE A 55 1.72 -8.61 9.80
N TYR A 56 0.79 -7.64 9.73
CA TYR A 56 0.82 -6.41 10.54
C TYR A 56 -0.50 -6.28 11.30
N ALA A 57 -0.87 -7.34 12.02
CA ALA A 57 -1.97 -7.26 12.97
C ALA A 57 -1.46 -6.52 14.22
N LEU A 58 -1.63 -5.20 14.24
CA LEU A 58 -1.58 -4.45 15.50
C LEU A 58 -2.65 -5.03 16.42
N GLN A 59 -2.18 -5.52 17.56
CA GLN A 59 -2.97 -6.26 18.52
C GLN A 59 -3.98 -5.31 19.18
N HIS A 60 -5.22 -5.77 19.18
CA HIS A 60 -6.45 -5.19 19.71
C HIS A 60 -6.30 -4.35 21.00
N GLU A 61 -6.45 -3.03 20.89
CA GLU A 61 -7.16 -2.20 21.87
C GLU A 61 -7.77 -0.97 21.16
N THR A 62 -9.01 -0.68 21.50
CA THR A 62 -9.96 0.16 20.77
C THR A 62 -9.64 1.66 20.87
N VAL A 63 -8.79 2.17 19.98
CA VAL A 63 -8.76 3.60 19.64
C VAL A 63 -8.65 3.70 18.13
N GLY A 64 -9.79 3.90 17.45
CA GLY A 64 -9.77 4.21 16.02
C GLY A 64 -8.92 5.46 15.79
N LEU A 65 -7.92 5.38 14.92
CA LEU A 65 -7.12 6.54 14.52
C LEU A 65 -8.07 7.64 14.03
N ASP A 66 -8.03 8.82 14.66
CA ASP A 66 -8.95 9.94 14.44
C ASP A 66 -8.62 10.71 13.14
N ILE A 67 -8.35 9.99 12.06
CA ILE A 67 -7.87 10.56 10.78
C ILE A 67 -8.97 11.38 10.07
N GLY A 68 -10.24 11.17 10.42
CA GLY A 68 -11.36 11.88 9.79
C GLY A 68 -11.54 13.33 10.24
N ARG A 69 -11.06 13.70 11.44
CA ARG A 69 -11.23 15.05 12.03
C ARG A 69 -9.98 15.63 12.68
N GLY A 70 -8.92 14.84 12.85
CA GLY A 70 -7.64 15.30 13.38
C GLY A 70 -6.84 16.15 12.38
N ARG A 71 -5.80 16.81 12.87
CA ARG A 71 -4.92 17.58 11.99
C ARG A 71 -3.96 16.64 11.22
N PRO A 72 -3.60 16.92 9.96
CA PRO A 72 -2.70 16.08 9.16
C PRO A 72 -1.40 15.72 9.90
N GLU A 73 -0.85 16.67 10.68
CA GLU A 73 0.42 16.51 11.38
C GLU A 73 0.34 15.45 12.49
N GLU A 74 -0.84 15.11 12.99
CA GLU A 74 -1.04 14.03 13.96
C GLU A 74 -0.68 12.66 13.36
N ILE A 75 -0.87 12.47 12.05
CA ILE A 75 -0.48 11.24 11.36
C ILE A 75 1.03 11.07 11.36
N LEU A 76 1.80 12.16 11.16
CA LEU A 76 3.26 12.12 11.24
C LEU A 76 3.76 11.86 12.66
N ARG A 77 3.04 12.33 13.68
CA ARG A 77 3.36 12.04 15.09
C ARG A 77 3.19 10.56 15.42
N GLU A 78 2.23 9.89 14.77
CA GLU A 78 2.05 8.45 14.85
C GLU A 78 3.05 7.72 13.92
N ALA A 79 4.33 7.67 14.33
CA ALA A 79 5.44 7.19 13.50
C ALA A 79 5.21 5.79 12.90
N GLN A 80 4.58 4.87 13.65
CA GLN A 80 4.29 3.52 13.15
C GLN A 80 3.26 3.53 12.02
N PHE A 81 2.22 4.37 12.16
CA PHE A 81 1.19 4.48 11.15
C PHE A 81 1.71 5.20 9.91
N ALA A 82 2.41 6.33 10.08
CA ALA A 82 3.08 7.02 8.97
C ALA A 82 4.01 6.08 8.20
N GLN A 83 4.88 5.34 8.90
CA GLN A 83 5.77 4.34 8.28
C GLN A 83 4.99 3.26 7.53
N SER A 84 3.87 2.76 8.09
CA SER A 84 3.03 1.77 7.41
C SER A 84 2.46 2.31 6.09
N LEU A 85 2.09 3.61 6.03
CA LEU A 85 1.63 4.25 4.81
C LEU A 85 2.75 4.41 3.78
N LEU A 86 3.98 4.70 4.21
CA LEU A 86 5.14 4.75 3.30
C LEU A 86 5.43 3.38 2.69
N LEU A 87 5.39 2.31 3.49
CA LEU A 87 5.55 0.94 2.99
C LEU A 87 4.43 0.55 2.01
N LEU A 88 3.19 0.96 2.29
CA LEU A 88 2.08 0.77 1.36
C LEU A 88 2.28 1.53 0.05
N TYR A 89 2.94 2.69 0.04
CA TYR A 89 3.30 3.36 -1.20
C TYR A 89 4.24 2.50 -2.04
N PHE A 90 5.36 2.05 -1.47
CA PHE A 90 6.34 1.25 -2.21
C PHE A 90 5.74 -0.07 -2.71
N SER A 91 4.94 -0.74 -1.89
CA SER A 91 4.26 -1.98 -2.28
C SER A 91 3.24 -1.83 -3.41
N ASN A 92 2.68 -0.64 -3.65
CA ASN A 92 1.63 -0.42 -4.65
C ASN A 92 2.10 0.41 -5.85
N PHE A 93 3.15 1.21 -5.69
CA PHE A 93 3.60 2.19 -6.67
C PHE A 93 5.12 2.17 -6.96
N GLY A 94 5.92 1.47 -6.13
CA GLY A 94 7.39 1.48 -6.24
C GLY A 94 7.90 1.05 -7.61
N ASP A 95 7.26 0.04 -8.20
CA ASP A 95 7.62 -0.51 -9.52
C ASP A 95 7.25 0.42 -10.70
N VAL A 96 6.44 1.46 -10.47
CA VAL A 96 5.87 2.29 -11.55
C VAL A 96 6.42 3.71 -11.51
N HIS A 97 6.53 4.33 -10.33
CA HIS A 97 6.88 5.75 -10.25
C HIS A 97 8.37 6.02 -10.36
N PHE A 98 9.25 5.06 -10.02
CA PHE A 98 10.73 5.18 -10.01
C PHE A 98 11.28 6.48 -9.38
N LEU A 99 10.45 7.20 -8.61
CA LEU A 99 10.73 8.53 -8.08
C LEU A 99 11.60 8.47 -6.84
N PHE A 100 11.52 7.35 -6.12
CA PHE A 100 12.22 7.08 -4.89
C PHE A 100 12.70 5.63 -4.88
N ASP A 101 13.90 5.41 -4.35
CA ASP A 101 14.37 4.10 -3.94
C ASP A 101 13.87 3.80 -2.51
N GLU A 102 13.30 2.62 -2.29
CA GLU A 102 12.65 2.26 -1.01
C GLU A 102 13.64 2.29 0.16
N GLU A 103 14.80 1.66 0.02
CA GLU A 103 15.78 1.56 1.10
C GLU A 103 16.37 2.93 1.44
N VAL A 104 16.72 3.72 0.43
CA VAL A 104 17.24 5.08 0.62
C VAL A 104 16.17 5.99 1.22
N PHE A 105 14.93 5.93 0.74
CA PHE A 105 13.85 6.78 1.23
C PHE A 105 13.52 6.50 2.69
N LEU A 106 13.36 5.22 3.06
CA LEU A 106 13.05 4.83 4.44
C LEU A 106 14.19 5.17 5.40
N ARG A 107 15.45 5.07 4.97
CA ARG A 107 16.60 5.54 5.75
C ARG A 107 16.52 7.04 6.00
N ARG A 108 16.28 7.84 4.95
CA ARG A 108 16.14 9.31 5.07
C ARG A 108 14.95 9.70 5.95
N TYR A 109 13.85 8.95 5.87
CA TYR A 109 12.69 9.16 6.74
C TYR A 109 13.05 8.93 8.21
N ALA A 110 13.78 7.85 8.52
CA ALA A 110 14.24 7.56 9.88
C ALA A 110 15.19 8.64 10.44
N LEU A 111 15.91 9.35 9.56
CA LEU A 111 16.77 10.48 9.90
C LEU A 111 16.04 11.84 9.88
N SER A 112 14.73 11.87 9.59
CA SER A 112 13.93 13.09 9.44
C SER A 112 14.45 14.05 8.34
N GLU A 113 15.02 13.49 7.28
CA GLU A 113 15.60 14.23 6.13
C GLU A 113 14.67 14.30 4.90
N VAL A 114 13.43 13.83 5.04
CA VAL A 114 12.42 13.87 3.99
C VAL A 114 11.49 15.05 4.25
N SER A 115 11.26 15.87 3.22
CA SER A 115 10.33 17.00 3.31
C SER A 115 8.91 16.52 3.63
N GLU A 116 8.23 17.25 4.52
CA GLU A 116 6.84 16.99 4.88
C GLU A 116 5.90 16.99 3.67
N MET A 117 6.16 17.84 2.68
CA MET A 117 5.40 17.87 1.40
C MET A 117 5.37 16.50 0.73
N VAL A 118 6.53 15.84 0.68
CA VAL A 118 6.70 14.53 0.05
C VAL A 118 6.04 13.46 0.91
N LEU A 119 6.22 13.52 2.24
CA LEU A 119 5.60 12.57 3.15
C LEU A 119 4.07 12.61 3.06
N PHE A 120 3.48 13.81 3.16
CA PHE A 120 2.02 13.96 3.07
C PHE A 120 1.47 13.54 1.71
N ALA A 121 2.12 13.92 0.61
CA ALA A 121 1.68 13.50 -0.73
C ALA A 121 1.77 11.98 -0.92
N MET A 122 2.83 11.34 -0.40
CA MET A 122 3.01 9.89 -0.46
C MET A 122 1.98 9.15 0.38
N MET A 123 1.72 9.62 1.61
CA MET A 123 0.70 9.06 2.50
C MET A 123 -0.72 9.23 1.93
N ALA A 124 -1.01 10.38 1.30
CA ALA A 124 -2.29 10.62 0.64
C ALA A 124 -2.59 9.57 -0.44
N LEU A 125 -1.58 9.18 -1.22
CA LEU A 125 -1.70 8.15 -2.25
C LEU A 125 -1.96 6.75 -1.68
N SER A 126 -1.29 6.40 -0.58
CA SER A 126 -1.24 5.03 -0.07
C SER A 126 -2.29 4.71 0.99
N ILE A 127 -2.88 5.70 1.66
CA ILE A 127 -3.84 5.51 2.76
C ILE A 127 -5.10 4.73 2.36
N ARG A 128 -5.45 4.70 1.07
CA ARG A 128 -6.54 3.85 0.57
C ARG A 128 -6.32 2.35 0.82
N PHE A 129 -5.06 1.93 0.90
CA PHE A 129 -4.66 0.53 1.09
C PHE A 129 -4.56 0.17 2.57
N SER A 130 -4.64 1.17 3.45
CA SER A 130 -4.69 0.96 4.89
C SER A 130 -6.01 0.30 5.30
N VAL A 131 -5.87 -0.67 6.21
CA VAL A 131 -6.96 -1.35 6.90
C VAL A 131 -7.23 -0.76 8.29
N ALA A 132 -6.69 0.44 8.57
CA ALA A 132 -6.88 1.09 9.85
C ALA A 132 -8.38 1.32 10.14
N PRO A 133 -8.80 1.23 11.42
CA PRO A 133 -10.18 1.53 11.80
C PRO A 133 -10.44 3.04 11.70
N PHE A 134 -10.91 3.48 10.53
CA PHE A 134 -11.37 4.86 10.32
C PHE A 134 -12.72 5.09 11.01
N ARG A 135 -12.85 6.21 11.75
CA ARG A 135 -14.11 6.57 12.44
C ARG A 135 -15.25 6.87 11.46
N GLU A 136 -14.91 7.48 10.34
CA GLU A 136 -15.86 7.83 9.29
C GLU A 136 -15.88 6.75 8.21
N ALA A 137 -17.09 6.41 7.74
CA ALA A 137 -17.29 5.49 6.62
C ALA A 137 -16.93 6.14 5.27
N LEU A 138 -15.72 6.67 5.15
CA LEU A 138 -15.20 7.24 3.92
C LEU A 138 -14.82 6.12 2.95
N SER A 139 -15.18 6.33 1.67
CA SER A 139 -14.71 5.47 0.59
C SER A 139 -13.17 5.47 0.59
N PRO A 140 -12.50 4.33 0.31
CA PRO A 140 -11.04 4.27 0.29
C PRO A 140 -10.38 5.33 -0.60
N ALA A 141 -11.06 5.75 -1.67
CA ALA A 141 -10.59 6.78 -2.60
C ALA A 141 -10.51 8.19 -1.98
N HIS A 142 -11.34 8.51 -0.97
CA HIS A 142 -11.37 9.84 -0.36
C HIS A 142 -10.60 9.95 0.95
N ARG A 143 -10.06 8.84 1.47
CA ARG A 143 -9.33 8.82 2.75
C ARG A 143 -8.06 9.69 2.75
N GLY A 144 -7.49 9.93 1.56
CA GLY A 144 -6.29 10.73 1.39
C GLY A 144 -6.53 12.23 1.19
N GLU A 145 -7.78 12.69 1.07
CA GLU A 145 -8.05 14.06 0.62
C GLU A 145 -7.50 15.11 1.59
N ILE A 146 -7.60 14.87 2.91
CA ILE A 146 -7.06 15.78 3.92
C ILE A 146 -5.53 15.90 3.83
N LEU A 147 -4.83 14.80 3.56
CA LEU A 147 -3.38 14.77 3.41
C LEU A 147 -2.95 15.39 2.08
N PHE A 148 -3.73 15.15 1.02
CA PHE A 148 -3.54 15.76 -0.29
C PHE A 148 -3.64 17.28 -0.19
N GLU A 149 -4.69 17.80 0.44
CA GLU A 149 -4.92 19.23 0.57
C GLU A 149 -3.83 19.92 1.39
N HIS A 150 -3.36 19.27 2.44
CA HIS A 150 -2.27 19.78 3.26
C HIS A 150 -0.92 19.74 2.53
N ALA A 151 -0.59 18.65 1.83
CA ALA A 151 0.60 18.61 0.98
C ALA A 151 0.55 19.71 -0.09
N ARG A 152 -0.62 19.95 -0.68
CA ARG A 152 -0.81 21.00 -1.68
C ARG A 152 -0.54 22.40 -1.10
N SER A 153 -1.03 22.70 0.10
CA SER A 153 -0.78 24.02 0.71
C SER A 153 0.71 24.24 0.96
N LEU A 154 1.42 23.23 1.49
CA LEU A 154 2.87 23.31 1.74
C LEU A 154 3.67 23.57 0.45
N VAL A 155 3.32 22.89 -0.64
CA VAL A 155 4.03 23.09 -1.92
C VAL A 155 3.70 24.46 -2.52
N GLN A 156 2.47 24.96 -2.36
CA GLN A 156 2.08 26.30 -2.82
C GLN A 156 2.79 27.42 -2.04
N GLU A 157 3.08 27.23 -0.76
CA GLU A 157 3.86 28.19 0.03
C GLU A 157 5.31 28.33 -0.47
N GLU A 158 5.87 27.27 -1.09
CA GLU A 158 7.21 27.28 -1.69
C GLU A 158 7.22 27.61 -3.19
N LEU A 159 6.15 28.17 -3.76
CA LEU A 159 6.06 28.43 -5.20
C LEU A 159 7.24 29.26 -5.75
N ASP A 160 7.69 30.25 -4.99
CA ASP A 160 8.80 31.14 -5.37
C ASP A 160 10.20 30.52 -5.15
N ARG A 161 10.27 29.32 -4.53
CA ARG A 161 11.53 28.63 -4.21
C ARG A 161 11.52 27.22 -4.80
N PRO A 162 11.97 27.04 -6.06
CA PRO A 162 12.00 25.73 -6.69
C PRO A 162 12.90 24.79 -5.88
N SER A 163 12.35 23.66 -5.45
CA SER A 163 13.06 22.61 -4.73
C SER A 163 12.75 21.25 -5.35
N MET A 164 13.71 20.31 -5.26
CA MET A 164 13.47 18.93 -5.71
C MET A 164 12.32 18.28 -4.95
N ALA A 165 12.14 18.63 -3.68
CA ALA A 165 11.04 18.14 -2.85
C ALA A 165 9.68 18.65 -3.36
N ALA A 166 9.58 19.94 -3.71
CA ALA A 166 8.36 20.52 -4.30
C ALA A 166 8.01 19.84 -5.63
N ALA A 167 8.99 19.63 -6.51
CA ALA A 167 8.78 18.90 -7.78
C ALA A 167 8.32 17.46 -7.56
N GLN A 168 8.96 16.73 -6.64
CA GLN A 168 8.57 15.37 -6.26
C GLN A 168 7.14 15.33 -5.69
N ALA A 169 6.80 16.27 -4.80
CA ALA A 169 5.47 16.37 -4.24
C ALA A 169 4.42 16.68 -5.31
N TYR A 170 4.69 17.60 -6.24
CA TYR A 170 3.79 17.89 -7.37
C TYR A 170 3.51 16.65 -8.24
N VAL A 171 4.54 15.86 -8.55
CA VAL A 171 4.35 14.59 -9.28
C VAL A 171 3.43 13.64 -8.50
N LEU A 172 3.65 13.48 -7.19
CA LEU A 172 2.79 12.64 -6.35
C LEU A 172 1.34 13.16 -6.29
N LEU A 173 1.14 14.47 -6.17
CA LEU A 173 -0.19 15.10 -6.17
C LEU A 173 -0.90 14.94 -7.54
N ALA A 174 -0.15 15.05 -8.64
CA ALA A 174 -0.67 14.79 -9.97
C ALA A 174 -1.18 13.35 -10.10
N ILE A 175 -0.37 12.39 -9.65
CA ILE A 175 -0.74 10.96 -9.64
C ILE A 175 -1.98 10.75 -8.78
N TYR A 176 -2.09 11.39 -7.61
CA TYR A 176 -3.28 11.29 -6.77
C TYR A 176 -4.53 11.69 -7.56
N LYS A 177 -4.53 12.85 -8.24
CA LYS A 177 -5.69 13.28 -9.05
C LYS A 177 -5.92 12.40 -10.28
N LEU A 178 -4.89 11.79 -10.87
CA LEU A 178 -5.06 10.79 -11.94
C LEU A 178 -5.77 9.53 -11.44
N VAL A 179 -5.40 9.03 -10.26
CA VAL A 179 -5.94 7.78 -9.72
C VAL A 179 -7.35 7.95 -9.12
N TYR A 180 -7.68 9.14 -8.59
CA TYR A 180 -8.90 9.35 -7.77
C TYR A 180 -9.95 10.30 -8.34
N GLY A 181 -9.85 10.69 -9.63
CA GLY A 181 -11.01 11.27 -10.34
C GLY A 181 -10.90 12.72 -10.78
N GLY A 182 -9.71 13.16 -11.19
CA GLY A 182 -9.48 14.52 -11.67
C GLY A 182 -8.43 14.61 -12.78
N ALA A 183 -8.53 13.80 -13.84
CA ALA A 183 -7.53 13.80 -14.92
C ALA A 183 -7.25 15.21 -15.50
N ARG A 184 -8.27 16.08 -15.58
CA ARG A 184 -8.09 17.50 -15.94
C ARG A 184 -7.34 18.32 -14.89
N GLN A 185 -7.56 18.04 -13.61
CA GLN A 185 -6.86 18.72 -12.50
C GLN A 185 -5.41 18.25 -12.36
N ALA A 186 -5.09 17.01 -12.76
CA ALA A 186 -3.72 16.49 -12.73
C ALA A 186 -2.76 17.33 -13.59
N PHE A 187 -3.22 17.86 -14.73
CA PHE A 187 -2.40 18.71 -15.60
C PHE A 187 -1.96 20.02 -14.94
N LEU A 188 -2.73 20.55 -13.98
CA LEU A 188 -2.32 21.75 -13.23
C LEU A 188 -1.03 21.52 -12.45
N TYR A 189 -0.80 20.29 -12.00
CA TYR A 189 0.40 19.92 -11.23
C TYR A 189 1.58 19.50 -12.13
N LEU A 190 1.34 19.18 -13.41
CA LEU A 190 2.38 18.74 -14.36
C LEU A 190 2.81 19.80 -15.37
N GLY A 191 1.99 20.82 -15.61
CA GLY A 191 2.24 21.84 -16.63
C GLY A 191 1.80 23.26 -16.26
N GLY A 192 1.49 23.52 -14.99
CA GLY A 192 1.18 24.86 -14.50
C GLY A 192 2.43 25.67 -14.17
N PHE A 193 3.22 26.04 -15.18
CA PHE A 193 4.19 27.13 -15.14
C PHE A 193 3.92 28.07 -16.31
#